data_AF-A0AB74LFM0-F1
#
_entry.id   AF-A0AB74LFM0-F1
#
_cell.length_a   1.000
_cell.length_b   1.000
_cell.length_c   1.000
_cell.angle_alpha   90.00
_cell.angle_beta   90.00
_cell.angle_gamma   90.00
#
_symmetry.space_group_name_H-M   'P 1'
#
loop_
_entity.id
_entity.type
_entity.pdbx_description
1 polymer ?
#
loop_
_entity_poly.entity_id
_entity_poly.type
_entity_poly.pdbx_seq_one_letter_code
_entity_poly.pdbx_strand_id
1 'polypeptide(L)' 'MDKTTVYLPDELKAAVKRAARQRGVSEAQVIRESIRAAVGGAKPPPRGGLYAGSEPIARRVDELLAGFGER' A
#
# COMPACT_ATOMS: atom_id res chain seq x y z
N MET A 1 -14.79 11.42 -9.79
CA MET A 1 -14.23 10.40 -10.70
C MET A 1 -13.26 11.18 -11.55
N ASP A 2 -11.97 10.88 -11.39
CA ASP A 2 -10.92 11.73 -11.97
C ASP A 2 -10.37 11.04 -13.21
N LYS A 3 -10.30 11.78 -14.32
CA LYS A 3 -9.77 11.24 -15.57
C LYS A 3 -8.25 11.22 -15.48
N THR A 4 -7.70 10.00 -15.38
CA THR A 4 -6.25 9.78 -15.38
C THR A 4 -5.80 9.20 -16.71
N THR A 5 -4.71 9.74 -17.26
CA THR A 5 -4.05 9.23 -18.46
C THR A 5 -2.64 8.76 -18.11
N VAL A 6 -2.28 7.55 -18.54
CA VAL A 6 -0.97 6.94 -18.30
C VAL A 6 -0.45 6.34 -19.59
N TYR A 7 0.86 6.36 -19.79
CA TYR A 7 1.49 5.58 -20.84
C TYR A 7 1.69 4.14 -20.35
N LEU A 8 1.21 3.18 -21.14
CA LEU A 8 1.48 1.77 -20.92
C LEU A 8 2.35 1.30 -22.09
N PRO A 9 3.50 0.65 -21.82
CA PRO A 9 4.24 -0.06 -22.85
C PRO A 9 3.35 -1.05 -23.60
N ASP A 10 3.62 -1.29 -24.88
CA ASP A 10 2.77 -2.08 -25.76
C ASP A 10 2.57 -3.51 -25.26
N GLU A 11 3.62 -4.11 -24.69
CA GLU A 11 3.58 -5.44 -24.08
C GLU A 11 2.62 -5.51 -22.90
N LEU A 12 2.56 -4.45 -22.10
CA LEU A 12 1.66 -4.37 -20.94
C LEU A 12 0.22 -4.16 -21.39
N LYS A 13 0.00 -3.31 -22.40
CA LYS A 13 -1.32 -3.14 -23.02
C LYS A 13 -1.84 -4.46 -23.62
N ALA A 14 -0.98 -5.22 -24.29
CA ALA A 14 -1.31 -6.53 -24.83
C ALA A 14 -1.66 -7.53 -23.71
N ALA A 15 -0.93 -7.51 -22.59
CA ALA A 15 -1.23 -8.35 -21.43
C ALA A 15 -2.60 -8.03 -20.81
N VAL A 16 -2.93 -6.75 -20.64
CA VAL A 16 -4.25 -6.30 -20.16
C VAL A 16 -5.36 -6.79 -21.10
N LYS A 17 -5.18 -6.66 -22.41
CA LYS A 17 -6.15 -7.11 -23.41
C LYS A 17 -6.40 -8.63 -23.36
N ARG A 18 -5.35 -9.43 -23.19
CA ARG A 18 -5.50 -10.89 -23.03
C ARG A 18 -6.29 -11.23 -21.75
N ALA A 19 -5.92 -10.61 -20.63
CA ALA A 19 -6.59 -10.85 -19.35
C ALA A 19 -8.08 -10.44 -19.40
N ALA A 20 -8.38 -9.30 -20.02
CA ALA A 20 -9.75 -8.83 -20.23
C ALA A 20 -10.60 -9.84 -21.02
N ARG A 21 -10.06 -10.36 -22.13
CA ARG A 21 -10.72 -11.37 -22.96
C ARG A 21 -10.95 -12.68 -22.21
N GLN A 22 -9.93 -13.19 -21.52
CA GLN A 22 -10.02 -14.44 -20.74
C GLN A 22 -11.06 -14.35 -19.62
N ARG A 23 -11.21 -13.17 -19.02
CA ARG A 23 -12.13 -12.91 -17.89
C ARG A 23 -13.51 -12.43 -18.32
N GLY A 24 -13.72 -12.11 -19.60
CA GLY A 24 -14.98 -11.57 -20.11
C GLY A 24 -15.34 -10.17 -19.58
N VAL A 25 -14.34 -9.34 -19.24
CA VAL A 25 -14.55 -7.99 -18.67
C VAL A 25 -13.82 -6.93 -19.49
N SER A 26 -14.11 -5.65 -19.25
CA SER A 26 -13.40 -4.55 -19.91
C SER A 26 -11.94 -4.43 -19.45
N GLU A 27 -11.05 -3.96 -20.33
CA GLU A 27 -9.66 -3.63 -19.97
C GLU A 27 -9.59 -2.62 -18.82
N ALA A 28 -10.52 -1.64 -18.80
CA ALA A 28 -10.62 -0.65 -17.72
C ALA A 28 -10.98 -1.28 -16.37
N GLN A 29 -11.75 -2.38 -16.34
CA GLN A 29 -12.02 -3.12 -15.12
C GLN A 29 -10.77 -3.87 -14.65
N VAL A 30 -10.03 -4.53 -15.55
CA VAL A 30 -8.76 -5.18 -15.22
C VAL A 30 -7.79 -4.19 -14.59
N ILE A 31 -7.59 -3.03 -15.22
CA ILE A 31 -6.69 -1.98 -14.71
C ILE A 31 -7.12 -1.51 -13.31
N ARG A 32 -8.41 -1.21 -13.11
CA ARG A 32 -8.92 -0.74 -11.81
C ARG A 32 -8.73 -1.77 -10.71
N GLU A 33 -8.99 -3.04 -10.99
CA GLU A 33 -8.82 -4.13 -10.02
C GLU A 33 -7.35 -4.37 -9.70
N SER A 34 -6.46 -4.35 -10.70
CA SER A 34 -5.02 -4.49 -10.49
C SER A 34 -4.45 -3.37 -9.63
N ILE A 35 -4.84 -2.11 -9.89
CA ILE A 35 -4.41 -0.96 -9.07
C ILE A 35 -4.93 -1.13 -7.64
N ARG A 36 -6.22 -1.45 -7.45
CA ARG A 36 -6.81 -1.66 -6.12
C ARG A 36 -6.15 -2.80 -5.35
N ALA A 37 -5.77 -3.88 -6.03
CA ALA A 37 -5.06 -4.99 -5.40
C ALA A 37 -3.67 -4.57 -4.91
N ALA A 38 -2.97 -3.71 -5.66
CA ALA A 38 -1.62 -3.25 -5.31
C ALA A 38 -1.62 -2.18 -4.22
N VAL A 39 -2.49 -1.17 -4.32
CA VAL A 39 -2.47 0.00 -3.40
C VAL A 39 -3.52 -0.07 -2.30
N GLY A 40 -4.37 -1.10 -2.33
CA GLY A 40 -5.53 -1.20 -1.44
C GLY A 40 -6.67 -0.25 -1.85
N GLY A 41 -7.62 -0.10 -0.93
CA GLY A 41 -8.73 0.83 -1.06
C GLY A 41 -8.49 2.09 -0.24
N ALA A 42 -9.38 2.33 0.73
CA ALA A 42 -9.16 3.39 1.72
C ALA A 42 -7.96 3.05 2.62
N LYS A 43 -7.26 4.10 3.08
CA LYS A 43 -6.22 3.97 4.09
C LYS A 43 -6.79 3.24 5.32
N PRO A 44 -6.20 2.11 5.76
CA PRO A 44 -6.69 1.40 6.93
C PRO A 44 -6.50 2.26 8.20
N PRO A 45 -7.40 2.15 9.20
CA PRO A 45 -7.19 2.82 10.47
C PRO A 45 -5.95 2.24 11.18
N PRO A 46 -5.16 3.08 11.88
CA PRO A 46 -4.02 2.59 12.67
C PRO A 46 -4.52 1.71 13.83
N ARG A 47 -3.68 0.75 14.24
CA ARG A 47 -3.93 -0.12 15.40
C ARG A 47 -2.95 0.23 16.52
N GLY A 48 -3.47 0.74 17.63
CA GLY A 48 -2.71 0.98 18.86
C GLY A 48 -2.82 -0.20 19.84
N GLY A 49 -2.08 -0.13 20.97
CA GLY A 49 -2.19 -1.11 22.05
C GLY A 49 -1.74 -2.53 21.65
N LEU A 50 -0.74 -2.63 20.77
CA LEU A 50 -0.27 -3.93 20.24
C LEU A 50 0.38 -4.83 21.30
N TYR A 51 0.83 -4.24 22.41
CA TYR A 51 1.45 -4.93 23.53
C TYR A 51 1.23 -4.14 24.82
N ALA A 52 1.41 -4.81 25.96
CA ALA A 52 1.48 -4.19 27.28
C ALA A 52 2.96 -4.12 27.70
N GLY A 53 3.43 -2.92 28.05
CA GLY A 53 4.76 -2.73 28.60
C GLY A 53 4.77 -2.94 30.12
N SER A 54 5.94 -3.29 30.67
CA SER A 54 6.14 -3.43 32.11
C SER A 54 6.25 -2.08 32.84
N GLU A 55 6.69 -1.04 32.13
CA GLU A 55 6.95 0.29 32.68
C GLU A 55 6.51 1.41 31.71
N PRO A 56 6.08 2.58 32.23
CA PRO A 56 5.65 3.72 31.42
C PRO A 56 6.84 4.52 30.88
N ILE A 57 7.47 4.05 29.80
CA ILE A 57 8.68 4.67 29.23
C ILE A 57 8.42 5.85 28.29
N ALA A 58 7.18 6.05 27.84
CA ALA A 58 6.84 7.05 26.81
C ALA A 58 7.15 8.51 27.18
N ARG A 59 7.36 8.81 28.47
CA ARG A 59 7.71 10.14 28.98
C ARG A 59 9.18 10.29 29.36
N ARG A 60 9.99 9.24 29.23
CA ARG A 60 11.41 9.18 29.64
C ARG A 60 12.35 9.01 28.44
N VAL A 61 11.95 9.49 27.27
CA VAL A 61 12.66 9.23 26.01
C VAL A 61 14.10 9.75 26.06
N ASP A 62 14.33 10.97 26.55
CA ASP A 62 15.67 11.57 26.58
C ASP A 62 16.64 10.83 27.52
N GLU A 63 16.16 10.40 28.68
CA GLU A 63 16.92 9.62 29.67
C GLU A 63 17.28 8.23 29.10
N LEU A 64 16.28 7.53 28.57
CA LEU A 64 16.41 6.13 28.14
C LEU A 64 17.13 5.98 26.79
N LEU A 65 17.30 7.06 26.03
CA LEU A 65 18.10 7.07 24.80
C LEU A 65 19.58 7.40 25.02
N ALA A 66 20.04 7.61 26.25
CA ALA A 66 21.46 7.81 26.53
C ALA A 66 22.30 6.63 26.01
N GLY A 67 23.38 6.93 25.26
CA GLY A 67 24.23 5.93 24.61
C GLY A 67 23.66 5.33 23.31
N PHE A 68 22.51 5.79 22.83
CA PHE A 68 21.96 5.34 21.55
C PHE A 68 22.82 5.83 20.38
N GLY A 69 23.46 4.90 19.66
CA GLY A 69 24.28 5.19 18.49
C GLY A 69 25.78 5.38 18.77
N GLU A 70 26.21 5.21 20.02
CA GLU A 70 27.63 5.11 20.37
C GLU A 70 28.16 3.71 20.02
N ARG A 71 29.44 3.63 19.61
CA ARG A 71 30.02 2.49 18.89
C ARG A 71 30.89 1.62 19.76
#